data_AF-A0A8H6VRS9-F1
#
_entry.id   AF-A0A8H6VRS9-F1
#
_cell.length_a   1.000
_cell.length_b   1.000
_cell.length_c   1.000
_cell.angle_alpha   90.00
_cell.angle_beta   90.00
_cell.angle_gamma   90.00
#
_symmetry.space_group_name_H-M   'P 1'
#
loop_
_entity.id
_entity.type
_entity.pdbx_description
1 polymer ?
#
loop_
_entity_poly.entity_id
_entity_poly.type
_entity_poly.pdbx_seq_one_letter_code
_entity_poly.pdbx_strand_id
1 'polypeptide(L)'
;MTKWYEIKALPGKGNALVAVRALTPGTVILNEAPIMSVPMSGNGRSAESTSESAIMQAFDKLSAKQQKELLTLHANSGTGLGFDHKTPMPVRIFRTNAIGNDTRSRVFLDLSRVNHSCLPNASVEQNDCVIADKHIGYGEEITIDYRANINSRMKANQRALGLQLFYEFKCDCVACHSSAFQRTSDMRRTLINALTAAVFEGTYPPIYPDGTSEYYDADPQPLRDKLTATQRTEYQFLLAKLYEAEGLSGVMISTFYHNAAESLLQFLKQESKHNVMKDITSLEAAYCIKTWADEAIRLLEYTRGPTYPYAVYDRQQMKKWQENSVISIALDFLKMNSNGWEKKELRPFALTMDNHMKTEFLFTHEEYWRLIMGRVLKRRRGSRS
;
A
#
# COMPACT_ATOMS: atom_id res chain seq x y z
N MET A 1 2.73 -25.30 21.33
CA MET A 1 2.93 -24.92 19.92
C MET A 1 4.40 -24.57 19.73
N THR A 2 5.04 -25.11 18.71
CA THR A 2 6.40 -24.72 18.31
C THR A 2 6.42 -23.26 17.89
N LYS A 3 7.26 -22.43 18.51
CA LYS A 3 7.42 -21.01 18.14
C LYS A 3 7.95 -20.85 16.71
N TRP A 4 7.53 -19.78 16.04
CA TRP A 4 8.02 -19.37 14.72
C TRP A 4 9.34 -18.58 14.79
N TYR A 5 9.62 -17.98 15.95
CA TYR A 5 10.76 -17.13 16.18
C TYR A 5 11.41 -17.39 17.54
N GLU A 6 12.62 -16.87 17.69
CA GLU A 6 13.33 -16.67 18.95
C GLU A 6 13.80 -15.21 19.06
N ILE A 7 14.05 -14.74 20.28
CA ILE A 7 14.61 -13.40 20.51
C ILE A 7 16.12 -13.54 20.67
N LYS A 8 16.87 -12.78 19.85
CA LYS A 8 18.34 -12.77 19.87
C LYS A 8 18.87 -11.34 19.92
N ALA A 9 19.93 -11.11 20.68
CA ALA A 9 20.67 -9.86 20.58
C ALA A 9 21.48 -9.87 19.27
N LEU A 10 21.28 -8.86 18.43
CA LEU A 10 22.01 -8.66 17.18
C LEU A 10 22.97 -7.46 17.32
N PRO A 11 24.20 -7.55 16.77
CA PRO A 11 25.16 -6.45 16.83
C PRO A 11 24.57 -5.13 16.31
N GLY A 12 24.61 -4.08 17.12
CA GLY A 12 24.12 -2.74 16.74
C GLY A 12 22.61 -2.60 16.60
N LYS A 13 21.81 -3.65 16.84
CA LYS A 13 20.35 -3.67 16.64
C LYS A 13 19.55 -4.03 17.89
N GLY A 14 20.22 -4.25 19.02
CA GLY A 14 19.55 -4.68 20.25
C GLY A 14 18.93 -6.07 20.11
N ASN A 15 17.78 -6.28 20.75
CA ASN A 15 17.04 -7.54 20.65
C ASN A 15 16.18 -7.56 19.38
N ALA A 16 16.27 -8.65 18.63
CA ALA A 16 15.54 -8.87 17.39
C ALA A 16 14.78 -10.20 17.43
N LEU A 17 13.70 -10.29 16.66
CA LEU A 17 13.05 -11.57 16.36
C LEU A 17 13.77 -12.24 15.18
N VAL A 18 14.16 -13.49 15.37
CA VAL A 18 14.85 -14.31 14.35
C VAL A 18 14.02 -15.57 14.09
N ALA A 19 13.79 -15.88 12.82
CA ALA A 19 13.01 -17.05 12.43
C ALA A 19 13.75 -18.36 12.79
N VAL A 20 13.07 -19.29 13.46
CA VAL A 20 13.65 -20.61 13.83
C VAL A 20 13.32 -21.72 12.82
N ARG A 21 12.70 -21.35 11.71
CA ARG A 21 12.39 -22.19 10.54
C ARG A 21 12.04 -21.31 9.35
N ALA A 22 11.99 -21.88 8.15
CA ALA A 22 11.50 -21.16 6.98
C ALA A 22 10.01 -20.80 7.16
N LEU A 23 9.64 -19.56 6.84
CA LEU A 23 8.28 -19.04 6.91
C LEU A 23 7.83 -18.67 5.49
N THR A 24 6.60 -19.05 5.14
CA THR A 24 5.98 -18.64 3.89
C THR A 24 5.12 -17.40 4.10
N PRO A 25 4.90 -16.58 3.05
CA PRO A 25 3.91 -15.50 3.07
C PRO A 25 2.57 -15.96 3.66
N GLY A 26 1.94 -15.09 4.45
CA GLY A 26 0.68 -15.38 5.16
C GLY A 26 0.84 -16.12 6.50
N THR A 27 2.06 -16.55 6.87
CA THR A 27 2.29 -17.14 8.19
C THR A 27 2.08 -16.10 9.29
N VAL A 28 1.18 -16.37 10.23
CA VAL A 28 1.04 -15.58 11.47
C VAL A 28 2.20 -15.92 12.41
N ILE A 29 3.18 -15.01 12.47
CA ILE A 29 4.44 -15.18 13.21
C ILE A 29 4.23 -14.96 14.70
N LEU A 30 3.53 -13.87 15.04
CA LEU A 30 3.30 -13.40 16.40
C LEU A 30 1.87 -12.88 16.53
N ASN A 31 1.18 -13.35 17.57
CA ASN A 31 -0.09 -12.83 18.05
C ASN A 31 0.01 -12.76 19.58
N GLU A 32 0.11 -11.55 20.12
CA GLU A 32 0.41 -11.29 21.53
C GLU A 32 -0.67 -10.38 22.11
N ALA A 33 -1.08 -10.61 23.35
CA ALA A 33 -1.93 -9.66 24.06
C ALA A 33 -1.08 -8.44 24.50
N PRO A 34 -1.60 -7.20 24.40
CA PRO A 34 -0.84 -6.03 24.82
C PRO A 34 -0.57 -6.08 26.33
N ILE A 35 0.67 -5.79 26.73
CA ILE A 35 1.00 -5.61 28.16
C ILE A 35 0.34 -4.35 28.71
N MET A 36 0.22 -3.31 27.89
CA MET A 36 -0.38 -2.03 28.27
C MET A 36 -1.22 -1.48 27.12
N SER A 37 -2.40 -0.96 27.43
CA SER A 37 -3.28 -0.33 26.45
C SER A 37 -3.93 0.92 27.00
N VAL A 38 -3.76 2.04 26.29
CA VAL A 38 -4.24 3.37 26.69
C VAL A 38 -5.18 3.91 25.62
N PRO A 39 -6.38 4.40 25.98
CA PRO A 39 -7.26 5.09 25.04
C PRO A 39 -6.58 6.34 24.46
N MET A 40 -6.77 6.59 23.18
CA MET A 40 -6.29 7.83 22.58
C MET A 40 -7.21 8.99 22.98
N SER A 41 -6.62 10.12 23.38
CA SER A 41 -7.35 11.33 23.75
C SER A 41 -7.32 12.34 22.59
N GLY A 42 -8.51 12.75 22.12
CA GLY A 42 -8.67 13.86 21.16
C GLY A 42 -8.54 13.47 19.68
N ASN A 43 -8.31 14.46 18.82
CA ASN A 43 -8.19 14.29 17.36
C ASN A 43 -6.80 13.80 16.91
N GLY A 44 -5.87 13.53 17.83
CA GLY A 44 -4.51 13.09 17.54
C GLY A 44 -4.50 11.61 17.14
N ARG A 45 -3.92 11.30 15.99
CA ARG A 45 -3.88 9.94 15.41
C ARG A 45 -2.55 9.21 15.66
N SER A 46 -1.80 9.58 16.70
CA SER A 46 -0.47 9.03 16.93
C SER A 46 -0.19 8.74 18.41
N ALA A 47 0.67 7.77 18.72
CA ALA A 47 0.96 7.37 20.10
C ALA A 47 1.53 8.52 20.94
N GLU A 48 2.21 9.46 20.29
CA GLU A 48 2.79 10.68 20.84
C GLU A 48 1.74 11.60 21.47
N SER A 49 0.51 11.64 20.92
CA SER A 49 -0.58 12.46 21.46
C SER A 49 -1.31 11.81 22.66
N THR A 50 -0.87 10.64 23.10
CA THR A 50 -1.43 9.98 24.29
C THR A 50 -0.99 10.73 25.56
N SER A 51 -1.95 11.06 26.42
CA SER A 51 -1.71 11.78 27.67
C SER A 51 -0.70 11.05 28.57
N GLU A 52 0.31 11.78 29.06
CA GLU A 52 1.31 11.24 29.99
C GLU A 52 0.66 10.68 31.26
N SER A 53 -0.35 11.37 31.80
CA SER A 53 -1.06 10.91 33.00
C SER A 53 -1.82 9.62 32.75
N ALA A 54 -2.39 9.43 31.56
CA ALA A 54 -3.10 8.20 31.20
C ALA A 54 -2.12 7.02 31.04
N ILE A 55 -0.93 7.27 30.48
CA ILE A 55 0.13 6.27 30.37
C ILE A 55 0.62 5.85 31.75
N MET A 56 0.91 6.81 32.64
CA MET A 56 1.35 6.52 34.00
C MET A 56 0.30 5.73 34.79
N GLN A 57 -0.98 6.13 34.70
CA GLN A 57 -2.07 5.36 35.33
C GLN A 57 -2.19 3.92 34.80
N ALA A 58 -1.90 3.69 33.51
CA ALA A 58 -1.91 2.35 32.95
C ALA A 58 -0.70 1.53 33.45
N PHE A 59 0.48 2.17 33.57
CA PHE A 59 1.69 1.55 34.11
C PHE A 59 1.55 1.18 35.60
N ASP A 60 0.95 2.06 36.41
CA ASP A 60 0.75 1.83 37.85
C ASP A 60 -0.22 0.68 38.14
N LYS A 61 -1.08 0.31 37.18
CA LYS A 61 -1.98 -0.85 37.27
C LYS A 61 -1.30 -2.18 36.93
N LEU A 62 -0.09 -2.16 36.37
CA LEU A 62 0.66 -3.38 36.06
C LEU A 62 1.21 -4.01 37.34
N SER A 63 1.32 -5.34 37.35
CA SER A 63 2.06 -6.02 38.42
C SER A 63 3.55 -5.63 38.41
N ALA A 64 4.23 -5.74 39.54
CA ALA A 64 5.68 -5.45 39.62
C ALA A 64 6.51 -6.25 38.59
N LYS A 65 6.09 -7.49 38.28
CA LYS A 65 6.71 -8.30 37.22
C LYS A 65 6.54 -7.66 35.84
N GLN A 66 5.31 -7.29 35.49
CA GLN A 66 5.00 -6.64 34.21
C GLN A 66 5.68 -5.29 34.07
N GLN A 67 5.73 -4.49 35.14
CA GLN A 67 6.49 -3.23 35.16
C GLN A 67 7.96 -3.47 34.84
N LYS A 68 8.58 -4.47 35.50
CA LYS A 68 9.97 -4.84 35.23
C LYS A 68 10.19 -5.29 33.79
N GLU A 69 9.29 -6.10 33.23
CA GLU A 69 9.35 -6.56 31.83
C GLU A 69 9.22 -5.38 30.84
N LEU A 70 8.25 -4.48 31.06
CA LEU A 70 8.06 -3.28 30.24
C LEU A 70 9.28 -2.37 30.27
N LEU A 71 9.90 -2.18 31.44
CA LEU A 71 11.11 -1.37 31.62
C LEU A 71 12.35 -1.94 30.91
N THR A 72 12.28 -3.15 30.33
CA THR A 72 13.36 -3.71 29.48
C THR A 72 13.26 -3.32 28.00
N LEU A 73 12.17 -2.68 27.60
CA LEU A 73 11.96 -2.24 26.23
C LEU A 73 12.78 -0.99 25.92
N HIS A 74 13.05 -0.76 24.63
CA HIS A 74 13.78 0.41 24.17
C HIS A 74 13.00 1.69 24.50
N ALA A 75 13.72 2.77 24.81
CA ALA A 75 13.14 4.08 25.02
C ALA A 75 14.03 5.11 24.34
N ASN A 76 13.44 5.96 23.50
CA ASN A 76 14.11 7.17 23.03
C ASN A 76 14.70 7.93 24.24
N SER A 77 15.97 8.36 24.17
CA SER A 77 16.75 8.99 25.25
C SER A 77 16.12 10.29 25.79
N GLY A 78 15.17 10.86 25.06
CA GLY A 78 14.54 12.13 25.40
C GLY A 78 15.15 13.33 24.67
N THR A 79 15.89 13.07 23.59
CA THR A 79 16.52 14.12 22.76
C THR A 79 15.81 14.32 21.41
N GLY A 80 14.83 13.46 21.09
CA GLY A 80 13.99 13.53 19.90
C GLY A 80 12.85 14.55 19.99
N LEU A 81 12.15 14.77 18.86
CA LEU A 81 10.97 15.63 18.81
C LEU A 81 9.86 15.09 19.74
N GLY A 82 9.38 15.95 20.65
CA GLY A 82 8.28 15.63 21.57
C GLY A 82 8.68 14.89 22.85
N PHE A 83 9.98 14.77 23.14
CA PHE A 83 10.47 14.20 24.39
C PHE A 83 11.29 15.20 25.20
N ASP A 84 11.03 15.26 26.51
CA ASP A 84 11.86 15.97 27.47
C ASP A 84 12.64 14.92 28.29
N HIS A 85 13.90 15.19 28.65
CA HIS A 85 14.66 14.37 29.59
C HIS A 85 13.95 14.16 30.93
N LYS A 86 13.01 15.05 31.28
CA LYS A 86 12.14 14.94 32.46
C LYS A 86 10.95 14.00 32.28
N THR A 87 10.65 13.57 31.05
CA THR A 87 9.55 12.65 30.77
C THR A 87 9.82 11.29 31.46
N PRO A 88 8.86 10.76 32.24
CA PRO A 88 9.04 9.49 32.93
C PRO A 88 9.38 8.32 31.99
N MET A 89 10.23 7.39 32.45
CA MET A 89 10.67 6.25 31.64
C MET A 89 9.50 5.42 31.04
N PRO A 90 8.43 5.08 31.79
CA PRO A 90 7.29 4.36 31.22
C PRO A 90 6.61 5.10 30.06
N VAL A 91 6.55 6.43 30.14
CA VAL A 91 5.98 7.28 29.08
C VAL A 91 6.85 7.26 27.83
N ARG A 92 8.18 7.35 28.02
CA ARG A 92 9.15 7.27 26.91
C ARG A 92 9.09 5.91 26.20
N ILE A 93 9.06 4.82 26.96
CA ILE A 93 8.89 3.45 26.42
C ILE A 93 7.57 3.35 25.66
N PHE A 94 6.48 3.84 26.24
CA PHE A 94 5.17 3.78 25.60
C PHE A 94 5.16 4.52 24.26
N ARG A 95 5.59 5.78 24.22
CA ARG A 95 5.63 6.58 22.98
C ARG A 95 6.58 5.98 21.93
N THR A 96 7.65 5.30 22.35
CA THR A 96 8.60 4.65 21.42
C THR A 96 8.06 3.36 20.81
N ASN A 97 7.29 2.57 21.57
CA ASN A 97 6.94 1.20 21.19
C ASN A 97 5.45 0.98 20.90
N ALA A 98 4.59 1.96 21.21
CA ALA A 98 3.16 1.77 21.08
C ALA A 98 2.71 1.73 19.61
N ILE A 99 1.84 0.77 19.33
CA ILE A 99 1.10 0.68 18.08
C ILE A 99 -0.30 1.24 18.31
N GLY A 100 -0.65 2.25 17.52
CA GLY A 100 -1.93 2.94 17.58
C GLY A 100 -2.92 2.44 16.54
N ASN A 101 -4.20 2.50 16.88
CA ASN A 101 -5.31 2.55 15.92
C ASN A 101 -6.21 3.74 16.28
N ASP A 102 -7.33 3.94 15.59
CA ASP A 102 -8.21 5.11 15.81
C ASP A 102 -8.75 5.28 17.24
N THR A 103 -8.63 4.27 18.10
CA THR A 103 -9.23 4.27 19.44
C THR A 103 -8.21 4.14 20.58
N ARG A 104 -7.10 3.44 20.34
CA ARG A 104 -6.19 3.01 21.41
C ARG A 104 -4.76 2.87 20.91
N SER A 105 -3.82 3.17 21.81
CA SER A 105 -2.39 2.88 21.69
C SER A 105 -2.02 1.69 22.59
N ARG A 106 -1.22 0.75 22.08
CA ARG A 106 -0.92 -0.54 22.73
C ARG A 106 0.57 -0.86 22.68
N VAL A 107 1.12 -1.34 23.79
CA VAL A 107 2.50 -1.85 23.88
C VAL A 107 2.46 -3.35 24.13
N PHE A 108 3.45 -4.05 23.58
CA PHE A 108 3.60 -5.51 23.59
C PHE A 108 5.03 -5.84 24.04
N LEU A 109 5.32 -7.06 24.51
CA LEU A 109 6.67 -7.40 24.95
C LEU A 109 7.53 -7.92 23.80
N ASP A 110 7.00 -8.89 23.03
CA ASP A 110 7.76 -9.51 21.94
C ASP A 110 7.62 -8.68 20.65
N LEU A 111 6.43 -8.14 20.36
CA LEU A 111 6.24 -7.33 19.15
C LEU A 111 7.12 -6.08 19.17
N SER A 112 7.31 -5.45 20.32
CA SER A 112 8.21 -4.30 20.50
C SER A 112 9.71 -4.63 20.34
N ARG A 113 10.06 -5.91 20.07
CA ARG A 113 11.42 -6.36 19.73
C ARG A 113 11.56 -6.72 18.25
N VAL A 114 10.52 -6.54 17.44
CA VAL A 114 10.62 -6.69 15.98
C VAL A 114 11.30 -5.45 15.44
N ASN A 115 12.43 -5.62 14.76
CA ASN A 115 13.22 -4.49 14.27
C ASN A 115 12.67 -3.85 12.99
N HIS A 116 13.17 -2.66 12.70
CA HIS A 116 12.80 -1.88 11.52
C HIS A 116 13.54 -2.29 10.25
N SER A 117 12.84 -2.31 9.11
CA SER A 117 13.40 -2.20 7.77
C SER A 117 12.50 -1.35 6.88
N CYS A 118 13.06 -0.50 6.01
CA CYS A 118 12.29 0.26 5.01
C CYS A 118 11.80 -0.63 3.83
N LEU A 119 12.29 -1.87 3.76
CA LEU A 119 11.82 -2.95 2.90
C LEU A 119 11.66 -4.20 3.77
N PRO A 120 10.61 -4.26 4.59
CA PRO A 120 10.44 -5.33 5.56
C PRO A 120 10.07 -6.66 4.88
N ASN A 121 10.17 -7.74 5.65
CA ASN A 121 9.71 -9.09 5.27
C ASN A 121 8.42 -9.51 6.00
N ALA A 122 7.96 -8.73 6.98
CA ALA A 122 6.69 -8.88 7.66
C ALA A 122 5.96 -7.53 7.85
N SER A 123 4.68 -7.59 8.20
CA SER A 123 3.87 -6.42 8.54
C SER A 123 2.99 -6.68 9.75
N VAL A 124 2.53 -5.61 10.40
CA VAL A 124 1.56 -5.68 11.51
C VAL A 124 0.16 -5.41 10.97
N GLU A 125 -0.77 -6.35 11.17
CA GLU A 125 -2.18 -6.20 10.79
C GLU A 125 -2.98 -5.42 11.83
N GLN A 126 -4.24 -5.07 11.51
CA GLN A 126 -5.13 -4.30 12.40
C GLN A 126 -5.40 -4.95 13.77
N ASN A 127 -5.27 -6.28 13.84
CA ASN A 127 -5.40 -7.06 15.07
C ASN A 127 -4.05 -7.26 15.79
N ASP A 128 -3.06 -6.41 15.48
CA ASP A 128 -1.71 -6.41 16.04
C ASP A 128 -0.91 -7.71 15.79
N CYS A 129 -1.34 -8.54 14.83
CA CYS A 129 -0.62 -9.74 14.45
C CYS A 129 0.52 -9.41 13.49
N VAL A 130 1.69 -10.01 13.71
CA VAL A 130 2.81 -9.96 12.76
C VAL A 130 2.65 -11.08 11.75
N ILE A 131 2.53 -10.73 10.47
CA ILE A 131 2.34 -11.69 9.38
C ILE A 131 3.51 -11.56 8.39
N ALA A 132 4.03 -12.70 7.93
CA ALA A 132 5.04 -12.72 6.87
C ALA A 132 4.47 -12.21 5.54
N ASP A 133 5.09 -11.20 4.94
CA ASP A 133 4.76 -10.69 3.60
C ASP A 133 5.55 -11.41 2.51
N LYS A 134 6.71 -11.97 2.89
CA LYS A 134 7.69 -12.61 2.00
C LYS A 134 8.10 -13.95 2.60
N HIS A 135 8.84 -14.74 1.83
CA HIS A 135 9.54 -15.88 2.39
C HIS A 135 10.62 -15.37 3.36
N ILE A 136 10.70 -15.96 4.55
CA ILE A 136 11.71 -15.64 5.57
C ILE A 136 12.50 -16.93 5.86
N GLY A 137 13.80 -16.91 5.63
CA GLY A 137 14.66 -18.08 5.82
C GLY A 137 14.90 -18.44 7.29
N TYR A 138 15.34 -19.67 7.54
CA TYR A 138 15.86 -20.05 8.86
C TYR A 138 17.02 -19.13 9.26
N GLY A 139 16.98 -18.56 10.46
CA GLY A 139 17.99 -17.64 10.98
C GLY A 139 17.90 -16.21 10.44
N GLU A 140 16.93 -15.91 9.57
CA GLU A 140 16.70 -14.55 9.06
C GLU A 140 15.99 -13.69 10.11
N GLU A 141 16.36 -12.41 10.19
CA GLU A 141 15.71 -11.41 11.04
C GLU A 141 14.30 -11.10 10.51
N ILE A 142 13.31 -11.12 11.41
CA ILE A 142 11.95 -10.68 11.10
C ILE A 142 11.88 -9.17 11.32
N THR A 143 11.49 -8.43 10.29
CA THR A 143 11.45 -6.96 10.31
C THR A 143 10.10 -6.42 9.84
N ILE A 144 9.71 -5.28 10.40
CA ILE A 144 8.52 -4.50 10.02
C ILE A 144 8.94 -3.07 9.66
N ASP A 145 8.05 -2.30 9.04
CA ASP A 145 8.26 -0.86 8.85
C ASP A 145 7.49 -0.07 9.92
N TYR A 146 8.21 0.45 10.92
CA TYR A 146 7.68 1.29 12.00
C TYR A 146 6.82 2.47 11.53
N ARG A 147 7.05 2.99 10.31
CA ARG A 147 6.31 4.13 9.77
C ARG A 147 5.87 3.86 8.32
N ALA A 148 5.37 2.66 8.03
CA ALA A 148 5.02 2.18 6.68
C ALA A 148 4.22 3.20 5.83
N ASN A 149 3.25 3.89 6.45
CA ASN A 149 2.37 4.88 5.82
C ASN A 149 3.10 6.10 5.25
N ILE A 150 4.28 6.43 5.77
CA ILE A 150 5.06 7.60 5.34
C ILE A 150 6.39 7.18 4.71
N ASN A 151 7.03 6.13 5.22
CA ASN A 151 8.35 5.69 4.75
C ASN A 151 8.28 5.25 3.28
N SER A 152 7.17 4.65 2.84
CA SER A 152 6.90 4.31 1.43
C SER A 152 6.99 5.51 0.46
N ARG A 153 6.91 6.75 0.97
CA ARG A 153 6.90 8.01 0.21
C ARG A 153 8.14 8.89 0.44
N MET A 154 9.01 8.50 1.37
CA MET A 154 10.18 9.30 1.78
C MET A 154 11.47 8.78 1.16
N LYS A 155 12.42 9.68 0.89
CA LYS A 155 13.81 9.37 0.51
C LYS A 155 14.62 8.85 1.70
N ALA A 156 15.76 8.22 1.44
CA ALA A 156 16.59 7.59 2.47
C ALA A 156 17.04 8.57 3.57
N ASN A 157 17.41 9.80 3.20
CA ASN A 157 17.79 10.84 4.17
C ASN A 157 16.61 11.28 5.06
N GLN A 158 15.40 11.38 4.50
CA GLN A 158 14.19 11.73 5.23
C GLN A 158 13.80 10.61 6.19
N ARG A 159 13.79 9.35 5.73
CA ARG A 159 13.55 8.19 6.61
C ARG A 159 14.59 8.12 7.73
N ALA A 160 15.87 8.36 7.42
CA ALA A 160 16.94 8.37 8.42
C ALA A 160 16.74 9.45 9.49
N LEU A 161 16.34 10.66 9.11
CA LEU A 161 16.03 11.73 10.06
C LEU A 161 14.85 11.34 10.96
N GLY A 162 13.76 10.80 10.39
CA GLY A 162 12.62 10.34 11.18
C GLY A 162 13.02 9.23 12.16
N LEU A 163 13.76 8.24 11.70
CA LEU A 163 14.21 7.14 12.56
C LEU A 163 15.16 7.62 13.67
N GLN A 164 16.02 8.60 13.38
CA GLN A 164 16.89 9.21 14.37
C GLN A 164 16.08 9.97 15.43
N LEU A 165 15.10 10.76 15.02
CA LEU A 165 14.29 11.58 15.93
C LEU A 165 13.40 10.75 16.84
N PHE A 166 12.76 9.70 16.32
CA PHE A 166 11.79 8.92 17.08
C PHE A 166 12.38 7.68 17.77
N TYR A 167 13.42 7.07 17.20
CA TYR A 167 13.94 5.78 17.65
C TYR A 167 15.45 5.75 17.91
N GLU A 168 16.18 6.81 17.56
CA GLU A 168 17.61 7.00 17.83
C GLU A 168 18.53 5.99 17.14
N PHE A 169 18.16 5.56 15.95
CA PHE A 169 19.02 4.73 15.13
C PHE A 169 18.99 5.15 13.66
N LYS A 170 20.02 4.73 12.93
CA LYS A 170 20.09 4.85 11.47
C LYS A 170 19.83 3.49 10.85
N CYS A 171 18.83 3.40 9.98
CA CYS A 171 18.55 2.18 9.22
C CYS A 171 19.67 1.88 8.21
N ASP A 172 20.09 0.63 8.14
CA ASP A 172 21.14 0.10 7.27
C ASP A 172 20.62 -0.86 6.19
N CYS A 173 19.28 -0.97 6.02
CA CYS A 173 18.69 -1.84 5.00
C CYS A 173 19.11 -1.44 3.57
N VAL A 174 18.89 -2.32 2.61
CA VAL A 174 19.28 -2.11 1.20
C VAL A 174 18.73 -0.82 0.58
N ALA A 175 17.56 -0.35 1.03
CA ALA A 175 16.96 0.92 0.57
C ALA A 175 17.57 2.17 1.23
N CYS A 176 18.33 2.03 2.31
CA CYS A 176 18.96 3.14 3.04
C CYS A 176 20.48 3.16 2.87
N HIS A 177 21.10 2.01 2.62
CA HIS A 177 22.54 1.90 2.39
C HIS A 177 22.93 2.54 1.05
N SER A 178 23.94 3.41 1.06
CA SER A 178 24.43 4.13 -0.13
C SER A 178 24.81 3.14 -1.24
N SER A 179 23.99 3.07 -2.28
CA SER A 179 24.11 2.10 -3.36
C SER A 179 23.36 2.58 -4.60
N ALA A 180 23.58 1.90 -5.73
CA ALA A 180 22.75 2.14 -6.92
C ALA A 180 21.27 1.87 -6.64
N PHE A 181 20.97 0.81 -5.88
CA PHE A 181 19.60 0.49 -5.48
C PHE A 181 18.97 1.61 -4.66
N GLN A 182 19.68 2.17 -3.67
CA GLN A 182 19.16 3.27 -2.85
C GLN A 182 18.81 4.52 -3.69
N ARG A 183 19.62 4.88 -4.69
CA ARG A 183 19.30 6.00 -5.59
C ARG A 183 18.03 5.74 -6.39
N THR A 184 17.89 4.53 -6.93
CA THR A 184 16.67 4.13 -7.64
C THR A 184 15.46 4.10 -6.70
N SER A 185 15.63 3.64 -5.47
CA SER A 185 14.60 3.65 -4.42
C SER A 185 14.12 5.08 -4.13
N ASP A 186 15.03 6.04 -3.96
CA ASP A 186 14.67 7.45 -3.76
C ASP A 186 13.90 8.03 -4.95
N MET A 187 14.27 7.69 -6.19
CA MET A 187 13.54 8.09 -7.39
C MET A 187 12.11 7.52 -7.40
N ARG A 188 11.96 6.21 -7.12
CA ARG A 188 10.64 5.56 -7.05
C ARG A 188 9.78 6.18 -5.96
N ARG A 189 10.31 6.38 -4.75
CA ARG A 189 9.57 6.96 -3.63
C ARG A 189 9.19 8.43 -3.86
N THR A 190 10.01 9.17 -4.60
CA THR A 190 9.65 10.52 -5.06
C THR A 190 8.42 10.49 -5.98
N LEU A 191 8.37 9.57 -6.95
CA LEU A 191 7.21 9.40 -7.82
C LEU A 191 5.99 8.88 -7.06
N ILE A 192 6.17 7.88 -6.19
CA ILE A 192 5.12 7.34 -5.32
C ILE A 192 4.48 8.47 -4.52
N ASN A 193 5.29 9.34 -3.92
CA ASN A 193 4.79 10.48 -3.15
C ASN A 193 3.92 11.42 -4.00
N ALA A 194 4.43 11.85 -5.16
CA ALA A 194 3.72 12.75 -6.05
C ALA A 194 2.41 12.16 -6.59
N LEU A 195 2.43 10.89 -7.02
CA LEU A 195 1.26 10.22 -7.56
C LEU A 195 0.21 9.94 -6.47
N THR A 196 0.63 9.57 -5.26
CA THR A 196 -0.28 9.37 -4.13
C THR A 196 -0.99 10.67 -3.78
N ALA A 197 -0.26 11.78 -3.67
CA ALA A 197 -0.84 13.10 -3.39
C ALA A 197 -1.86 13.51 -4.47
N ALA A 198 -1.54 13.26 -5.75
CA ALA A 198 -2.42 13.52 -6.88
C ALA A 198 -3.71 12.69 -6.86
N VAL A 199 -3.58 11.38 -6.63
CA VAL A 199 -4.71 10.44 -6.63
C VAL A 199 -5.65 10.68 -5.47
N PHE A 200 -5.12 10.99 -4.28
CA PHE A 200 -5.95 11.13 -3.09
C PHE A 200 -6.37 12.57 -2.79
N GLU A 201 -6.02 13.57 -3.62
CA GLU A 201 -6.40 14.99 -3.43
C GLU A 201 -6.12 15.49 -1.98
N GLY A 202 -5.01 15.04 -1.36
CA GLY A 202 -4.65 15.40 0.01
C GLY A 202 -5.44 14.68 1.12
N THR A 203 -6.33 13.74 0.79
CA THR A 203 -7.07 12.91 1.78
C THR A 203 -6.26 11.74 2.33
N TYR A 204 -5.13 11.41 1.71
CA TYR A 204 -4.19 10.43 2.24
C TYR A 204 -3.43 11.03 3.43
N PRO A 205 -3.09 10.24 4.47
CA PRO A 205 -2.36 10.78 5.62
C PRO A 205 -1.16 11.62 5.18
N PRO A 206 -1.03 12.85 5.71
CA PRO A 206 0.10 13.70 5.36
C PRO A 206 1.40 12.96 5.66
N ILE A 207 2.47 13.32 4.95
CA ILE A 207 3.79 12.72 5.20
C ILE A 207 4.25 13.03 6.64
N TYR A 208 3.79 14.16 7.19
CA TYR A 208 4.17 14.69 8.51
C TYR A 208 2.93 14.92 9.40
N PRO A 209 2.24 13.85 9.84
CA PRO A 209 1.07 13.98 10.72
C PRO A 209 1.44 14.48 12.13
N ASP A 210 2.74 14.47 12.44
CA ASP A 210 3.38 14.83 13.71
C ASP A 210 3.89 16.28 13.72
N GLY A 211 3.52 17.10 12.72
CA GLY A 211 3.95 18.50 12.63
C GLY A 211 5.43 18.66 12.26
N THR A 212 6.08 17.60 11.79
CA THR A 212 7.51 17.64 11.45
C THR A 212 7.81 18.20 10.07
N SER A 213 6.81 18.75 9.37
CA SER A 213 6.95 19.26 7.99
C SER A 213 8.08 20.28 7.84
N GLU A 214 8.34 21.10 8.85
CA GLU A 214 9.42 22.09 8.88
C GLU A 214 10.82 21.47 8.75
N TYR A 215 10.97 20.18 9.10
CA TYR A 215 12.24 19.47 9.08
C TYR A 215 12.51 18.73 7.75
N TYR A 216 11.53 18.68 6.85
CA TYR A 216 11.62 17.86 5.64
C TYR A 216 11.23 18.64 4.38
N ASP A 217 12.22 18.83 3.51
CA ASP A 217 12.07 19.47 2.20
C ASP A 217 11.41 18.50 1.18
N ALA A 218 10.10 18.22 1.34
CA ALA A 218 9.48 17.10 0.63
C ALA A 218 8.01 17.21 0.24
N ASP A 219 7.30 18.30 0.54
CA ASP A 219 5.89 18.31 0.21
C ASP A 219 5.71 18.28 -1.31
N PRO A 220 5.07 17.23 -1.86
CA PRO A 220 4.76 17.20 -3.27
C PRO A 220 3.83 18.39 -3.50
N GLN A 221 4.26 19.32 -4.36
CA GLN A 221 3.42 20.44 -4.75
C GLN A 221 2.11 19.87 -5.29
N PRO A 222 0.94 20.31 -4.78
CA PRO A 222 -0.33 19.81 -5.28
C PRO A 222 -0.37 20.02 -6.79
N LEU A 223 -0.91 19.04 -7.53
CA LEU A 223 -1.13 19.22 -8.95
C LEU A 223 -1.99 20.47 -9.15
N ARG A 224 -1.61 21.30 -10.12
CA ARG A 224 -2.34 22.55 -10.43
C ARG A 224 -3.80 22.26 -10.80
N ASP A 225 -4.04 21.13 -11.47
CA ASP A 225 -5.35 20.71 -11.95
C ASP A 225 -5.75 19.37 -11.33
N LYS A 226 -7.07 19.15 -11.18
CA LYS A 226 -7.61 17.85 -10.80
C LYS A 226 -7.35 16.82 -11.88
N LEU A 227 -7.04 15.59 -11.47
CA LEU A 227 -6.89 14.48 -12.39
C LEU A 227 -8.20 14.18 -13.13
N THR A 228 -8.10 14.01 -14.44
CA THR A 228 -9.15 13.35 -15.24
C THR A 228 -9.35 11.90 -14.78
N ALA A 229 -10.49 11.30 -15.12
CA ALA A 229 -10.78 9.90 -14.81
C ALA A 229 -9.73 8.93 -15.40
N THR A 230 -9.25 9.22 -16.62
CA THR A 230 -8.19 8.45 -17.28
C THR A 230 -6.86 8.57 -16.54
N GLN A 231 -6.41 9.79 -16.24
CA GLN A 231 -5.17 9.99 -15.48
C GLN A 231 -5.23 9.35 -14.10
N ARG A 232 -6.38 9.42 -13.41
CA ARG A 232 -6.58 8.75 -12.12
C ARG A 232 -6.40 7.24 -12.24
N THR A 233 -6.95 6.63 -13.28
CA THR A 233 -6.79 5.19 -13.58
C THR A 233 -5.33 4.85 -13.84
N GLU A 234 -4.65 5.61 -14.70
CA GLU A 234 -3.24 5.41 -15.05
C GLU A 234 -2.33 5.56 -13.83
N TYR A 235 -2.59 6.55 -12.97
CA TYR A 235 -1.78 6.81 -11.79
C TYR A 235 -1.94 5.72 -10.73
N GLN A 236 -3.14 5.16 -10.56
CA GLN A 236 -3.36 3.99 -9.71
C GLN A 236 -2.54 2.79 -10.22
N PHE A 237 -2.57 2.51 -11.52
CA PHE A 237 -1.76 1.44 -12.10
C PHE A 237 -0.25 1.69 -11.97
N LEU A 238 0.22 2.92 -12.21
CA LEU A 238 1.62 3.30 -12.02
C LEU A 238 2.06 3.16 -10.57
N LEU A 239 1.20 3.50 -9.60
CA LEU A 239 1.47 3.29 -8.18
C LEU A 239 1.66 1.79 -7.88
N ALA A 240 0.81 0.91 -8.40
CA ALA A 240 0.98 -0.53 -8.26
C ALA A 240 2.37 -0.97 -8.76
N LYS A 241 2.75 -0.53 -9.97
CA LYS A 241 4.06 -0.86 -10.57
C LYS A 241 5.26 -0.30 -9.81
N LEU A 242 5.15 0.92 -9.28
CA LEU A 242 6.21 1.51 -8.47
C LEU A 242 6.39 0.77 -7.14
N TYR A 243 5.30 0.38 -6.49
CA TYR A 243 5.35 -0.40 -5.25
C TYR A 243 5.93 -1.81 -5.48
N GLU A 244 5.55 -2.48 -6.57
CA GLU A 244 6.14 -3.76 -6.98
C GLU A 244 7.64 -3.64 -7.19
N ALA A 245 8.07 -2.67 -8.00
CA ALA A 245 9.48 -2.46 -8.33
C ALA A 245 10.32 -2.08 -7.12
N GLU A 246 9.70 -1.41 -6.13
CA GLU A 246 10.34 -1.06 -4.87
C GLU A 246 10.42 -2.24 -3.89
N GLY A 247 9.54 -3.24 -4.02
CA GLY A 247 9.46 -4.39 -3.12
C GLY A 247 8.68 -4.09 -1.82
N LEU A 248 7.69 -3.19 -1.91
CA LEU A 248 6.78 -2.82 -0.82
C LEU A 248 5.66 -3.87 -0.63
N SER A 249 4.80 -3.66 0.38
CA SER A 249 3.77 -4.63 0.78
C SER A 249 2.80 -4.99 -0.36
N GLY A 250 2.58 -6.30 -0.54
CA GLY A 250 1.65 -6.84 -1.54
C GLY A 250 0.19 -6.41 -1.33
N VAL A 251 -0.21 -6.13 -0.08
CA VAL A 251 -1.57 -5.65 0.25
C VAL A 251 -1.81 -4.23 -0.29
N MET A 252 -0.79 -3.37 -0.29
CA MET A 252 -0.92 -2.03 -0.89
C MET A 252 -0.87 -2.11 -2.42
N ILE A 253 -0.02 -2.98 -2.98
CA ILE A 253 0.04 -3.21 -4.42
C ILE A 253 -1.33 -3.69 -4.93
N SER A 254 -1.96 -4.65 -4.25
CA SER A 254 -3.29 -5.14 -4.63
C SER A 254 -4.35 -4.05 -4.60
N THR A 255 -4.32 -3.18 -3.58
CA THR A 255 -5.23 -2.03 -3.48
C THR A 255 -5.12 -1.12 -4.71
N PHE A 256 -3.90 -0.81 -5.15
CA PHE A 256 -3.70 0.04 -6.34
C PHE A 256 -4.19 -0.63 -7.63
N TYR A 257 -3.97 -1.93 -7.80
CA TYR A 257 -4.53 -2.67 -8.94
C TYR A 257 -6.05 -2.71 -8.92
N HIS A 258 -6.66 -2.99 -7.77
CA HIS A 258 -8.11 -2.97 -7.58
C HIS A 258 -8.69 -1.62 -7.99
N ASN A 259 -8.13 -0.53 -7.45
CA ASN A 259 -8.58 0.82 -7.72
C ASN A 259 -8.41 1.21 -9.20
N ALA A 260 -7.33 0.75 -9.86
CA ALA A 260 -7.14 0.96 -11.29
C ALA A 260 -8.22 0.24 -12.11
N ALA A 261 -8.51 -1.03 -11.79
CA ALA A 261 -9.54 -1.81 -12.47
C ALA A 261 -10.94 -1.20 -12.27
N GLU A 262 -11.27 -0.83 -11.03
CA GLU A 262 -12.54 -0.20 -10.70
C GLU A 262 -12.70 1.17 -11.39
N SER A 263 -11.66 2.01 -11.38
CA SER A 263 -11.70 3.33 -12.02
C SER A 263 -11.92 3.21 -13.53
N LEU A 264 -11.23 2.27 -14.19
CA LEU A 264 -11.42 2.01 -15.62
C LEU A 264 -12.83 1.51 -15.92
N LEU A 265 -13.35 0.61 -15.10
CA LEU A 265 -14.73 0.13 -15.20
C LEU A 265 -15.75 1.27 -15.06
N GLN A 266 -15.57 2.14 -14.07
CA GLN A 266 -16.46 3.28 -13.84
C GLN A 266 -16.41 4.27 -15.01
N PHE A 267 -15.21 4.53 -15.56
CA PHE A 267 -15.05 5.35 -16.75
C PHE A 267 -15.83 4.78 -17.94
N LEU A 268 -15.69 3.49 -18.24
CA LEU A 268 -16.46 2.84 -19.31
C LEU A 268 -17.97 2.94 -19.11
N LYS A 269 -18.45 2.79 -17.87
CA LYS A 269 -19.88 2.95 -17.51
C LYS A 269 -20.38 4.39 -17.69
N GLN A 270 -19.53 5.39 -17.51
CA GLN A 270 -19.90 6.79 -17.71
C GLN A 270 -19.98 7.12 -19.19
N GLU A 271 -18.99 6.70 -19.99
CA GLU A 271 -18.96 6.91 -21.43
C GLU A 271 -20.15 6.21 -22.13
N SER A 272 -20.55 5.02 -21.67
CA SER A 272 -21.70 4.32 -22.23
C SER A 272 -23.04 5.03 -21.97
N LYS A 273 -23.17 5.76 -20.84
CA LYS A 273 -24.35 6.57 -20.51
C LYS A 273 -24.48 7.85 -21.35
N HIS A 274 -23.38 8.38 -21.88
CA HIS A 274 -23.36 9.62 -22.67
C HIS A 274 -23.64 9.39 -24.17
N ASN A 275 -24.24 8.24 -24.54
CA ASN A 275 -24.71 7.85 -25.88
C ASN A 275 -23.67 7.67 -27.00
N VAL A 276 -22.42 8.14 -26.88
CA VAL A 276 -21.43 8.03 -27.97
C VAL A 276 -20.86 6.61 -28.09
N MET A 277 -20.82 5.85 -26.99
CA MET A 277 -20.28 4.49 -26.89
C MET A 277 -21.30 3.51 -26.27
N LYS A 278 -22.60 3.80 -26.42
CA LYS A 278 -23.65 2.92 -25.89
C LYS A 278 -23.46 1.52 -26.49
N ASP A 279 -23.38 0.53 -25.62
CA ASP A 279 -23.14 -0.88 -25.96
C ASP A 279 -21.75 -1.21 -26.54
N ILE A 280 -20.81 -0.24 -26.60
CA ILE A 280 -19.43 -0.43 -27.09
C ILE A 280 -18.44 -0.61 -25.93
N THR A 281 -17.62 -1.67 -25.93
CA THR A 281 -16.51 -1.83 -24.98
C THR A 281 -15.19 -2.08 -25.69
N SER A 282 -14.16 -1.32 -25.31
CA SER A 282 -12.77 -1.57 -25.71
C SER A 282 -12.31 -2.92 -25.17
N LEU A 283 -11.80 -3.78 -26.06
CA LEU A 283 -11.25 -5.08 -25.68
C LEU A 283 -10.01 -4.92 -24.80
N GLU A 284 -9.21 -3.89 -25.05
CA GLU A 284 -8.03 -3.57 -24.24
C GLU A 284 -8.40 -3.10 -22.84
N ALA A 285 -9.43 -2.26 -22.72
CA ALA A 285 -9.91 -1.85 -21.41
C ALA A 285 -10.47 -3.05 -20.62
N ALA A 286 -11.25 -3.93 -21.26
CA ALA A 286 -11.75 -5.15 -20.63
C ALA A 286 -10.61 -6.09 -20.18
N TYR A 287 -9.58 -6.26 -21.03
CA TYR A 287 -8.40 -7.03 -20.68
C TYR A 287 -7.64 -6.44 -19.49
N CYS A 288 -7.43 -5.12 -19.47
CA CYS A 288 -6.80 -4.42 -18.35
C CYS A 288 -7.59 -4.58 -17.05
N ILE A 289 -8.91 -4.37 -17.07
CA ILE A 289 -9.79 -4.56 -15.90
C ILE A 289 -9.61 -5.96 -15.33
N LYS A 290 -9.70 -7.00 -16.17
CA LYS A 290 -9.53 -8.39 -15.72
C LYS A 290 -8.14 -8.66 -15.18
N THR A 291 -7.10 -8.25 -15.91
CA THR A 291 -5.71 -8.53 -15.55
C THR A 291 -5.33 -7.87 -14.23
N TRP A 292 -5.73 -6.61 -14.03
CA TRP A 292 -5.45 -5.89 -12.79
C TRP A 292 -6.27 -6.45 -11.62
N ALA A 293 -7.54 -6.79 -11.82
CA ALA A 293 -8.38 -7.42 -10.79
C ALA A 293 -7.82 -8.78 -10.33
N ASP A 294 -7.43 -9.63 -11.28
CA ASP A 294 -6.86 -10.94 -11.00
C ASP A 294 -5.53 -10.81 -10.24
N GLU A 295 -4.69 -9.82 -10.62
CA GLU A 295 -3.42 -9.56 -9.94
C GLU A 295 -3.63 -9.04 -8.50
N ALA A 296 -4.64 -8.18 -8.28
CA ALA A 296 -5.02 -7.75 -6.94
C ALA A 296 -5.41 -8.93 -6.05
N ILE A 297 -6.28 -9.82 -6.55
CA ILE A 297 -6.69 -11.04 -5.84
C ILE A 297 -5.47 -11.92 -5.57
N ARG A 298 -4.64 -12.19 -6.59
CA ARG A 298 -3.45 -13.06 -6.47
C ARG A 298 -2.50 -12.58 -5.38
N LEU A 299 -2.25 -11.27 -5.32
CA LEU A 299 -1.36 -10.66 -4.31
C LEU A 299 -1.94 -10.79 -2.89
N LEU A 300 -3.24 -10.56 -2.71
CA LEU A 300 -3.90 -10.73 -1.41
C LEU A 300 -3.87 -12.20 -0.96
N GLU A 301 -4.19 -13.14 -1.85
CA GLU A 301 -4.15 -14.56 -1.54
C GLU A 301 -2.74 -15.06 -1.24
N TYR A 302 -1.74 -14.55 -1.98
CA TYR A 302 -0.34 -14.87 -1.72
C TYR A 302 0.13 -14.36 -0.36
N THR A 303 -0.22 -13.12 0.01
CA THR A 303 0.28 -12.48 1.23
C THR A 303 -0.52 -12.80 2.49
N ARG A 304 -1.82 -13.11 2.36
CA ARG A 304 -2.75 -13.29 3.49
C ARG A 304 -3.62 -14.54 3.42
N GLY A 305 -3.53 -15.30 2.32
CA GLY A 305 -4.33 -16.48 2.09
C GLY A 305 -5.70 -16.18 1.48
N PRO A 306 -6.37 -17.21 0.93
CA PRO A 306 -7.64 -17.05 0.21
C PRO A 306 -8.81 -16.63 1.09
N THR A 307 -8.76 -16.86 2.40
CA THR A 307 -9.85 -16.48 3.32
C THR A 307 -9.72 -15.05 3.85
N TYR A 308 -8.72 -14.30 3.42
CA TYR A 308 -8.54 -12.90 3.83
C TYR A 308 -9.74 -12.05 3.38
N PRO A 309 -10.34 -11.21 4.25
CA PRO A 309 -11.57 -10.49 3.92
C PRO A 309 -11.50 -9.65 2.64
N TYR A 310 -10.37 -8.99 2.39
CA TYR A 310 -10.16 -8.21 1.16
C TYR A 310 -10.04 -9.10 -0.08
N ALA A 311 -9.42 -10.30 0.03
CA ALA A 311 -9.37 -11.25 -1.08
C ALA A 311 -10.77 -11.78 -1.43
N VAL A 312 -11.59 -12.06 -0.40
CA VAL A 312 -12.99 -12.48 -0.57
C VAL A 312 -13.80 -11.35 -1.21
N TYR A 313 -13.65 -10.12 -0.74
CA TYR A 313 -14.30 -8.94 -1.29
C TYR A 313 -13.96 -8.74 -2.77
N ASP A 314 -12.67 -8.76 -3.12
CA ASP A 314 -12.21 -8.55 -4.51
C ASP A 314 -12.73 -9.62 -5.45
N ARG A 315 -12.78 -10.89 -5.02
CA ARG A 315 -13.42 -11.97 -5.81
C ARG A 315 -14.90 -11.72 -6.03
N GLN A 316 -15.62 -11.22 -5.03
CA GLN A 316 -17.03 -10.88 -5.18
C GLN A 316 -17.24 -9.68 -6.11
N GLN A 317 -16.38 -8.65 -6.03
CA GLN A 317 -16.43 -7.52 -6.95
C GLN A 317 -16.15 -7.95 -8.38
N MET A 318 -15.12 -8.78 -8.60
CA MET A 318 -14.78 -9.30 -9.92
C MET A 318 -15.94 -10.10 -10.54
N LYS A 319 -16.65 -10.91 -9.75
CA LYS A 319 -17.89 -11.59 -10.20
C LYS A 319 -18.96 -10.60 -10.64
N LYS A 320 -19.23 -9.56 -9.85
CA LYS A 320 -20.19 -8.49 -10.22
C LYS A 320 -19.77 -7.73 -11.47
N TRP A 321 -18.47 -7.53 -11.69
CA TRP A 321 -17.97 -6.87 -12.88
C TRP A 321 -18.15 -7.73 -14.13
N GLN A 322 -18.03 -9.06 -14.00
CA GLN A 322 -18.31 -10.03 -15.07
C GLN A 322 -19.80 -10.16 -15.40
N GLU A 323 -20.70 -9.80 -14.49
CA GLU A 323 -22.15 -9.72 -14.76
C GLU A 323 -22.54 -8.49 -15.60
N ASN A 324 -21.63 -7.54 -15.81
CA ASN A 324 -21.86 -6.44 -16.74
C ASN A 324 -21.89 -6.96 -18.17
N SER A 325 -23.04 -6.89 -18.86
CA SER A 325 -23.26 -7.54 -20.17
C SER A 325 -22.17 -7.23 -21.21
N VAL A 326 -21.71 -5.99 -21.31
CA VAL A 326 -20.74 -5.59 -22.34
C VAL A 326 -19.33 -6.04 -21.99
N ILE A 327 -18.95 -5.99 -20.71
CA ILE A 327 -17.64 -6.49 -20.24
C ILE A 327 -17.62 -8.01 -20.27
N SER A 328 -18.71 -8.68 -19.87
CA SER A 328 -18.86 -10.12 -19.93
C SER A 328 -18.54 -10.65 -21.34
N ILE A 329 -19.16 -10.04 -22.35
CA ILE A 329 -18.95 -10.39 -23.76
C ILE A 329 -17.51 -10.12 -24.20
N ALA A 330 -16.94 -8.97 -23.80
CA ALA A 330 -15.54 -8.67 -24.09
C ALA A 330 -14.58 -9.71 -23.46
N LEU A 331 -14.84 -10.12 -22.22
CA LEU A 331 -14.04 -11.13 -21.54
C LEU A 331 -14.23 -12.53 -22.15
N ASP A 332 -15.43 -12.90 -22.55
CA ASP A 332 -15.71 -14.16 -23.24
C ASP A 332 -15.00 -14.22 -24.60
N PHE A 333 -15.03 -13.12 -25.35
CA PHE A 333 -14.30 -13.01 -26.61
C PHE A 333 -12.79 -13.17 -26.39
N LEU A 334 -12.21 -12.47 -25.39
CA LEU A 334 -10.79 -12.59 -25.04
C LEU A 334 -10.43 -14.01 -24.65
N LYS A 335 -11.31 -14.72 -23.92
CA LYS A 335 -11.11 -16.11 -23.51
C LYS A 335 -11.13 -17.07 -24.70
N MET A 336 -12.03 -16.88 -25.65
CA MET A 336 -12.09 -17.69 -26.88
C MET A 336 -10.89 -17.47 -27.80
N ASN A 337 -10.18 -16.34 -27.66
CA ASN A 337 -9.08 -15.95 -28.52
C ASN A 337 -7.78 -15.65 -27.75
N SER A 338 -7.53 -16.33 -26.62
CA SER A 338 -6.43 -16.04 -25.69
C SER A 338 -5.05 -15.89 -26.38
N ASN A 339 -4.70 -16.84 -27.24
CA ASN A 339 -3.42 -16.87 -27.96
C ASN A 339 -3.20 -15.65 -28.87
N GLY A 340 -4.27 -15.14 -29.47
CA GLY A 340 -4.17 -14.00 -30.38
C GLY A 340 -4.12 -12.66 -29.64
N TRP A 341 -4.71 -12.56 -28.45
CA TRP A 341 -4.67 -11.34 -27.65
C TRP A 341 -3.31 -11.15 -26.97
N GLU A 342 -2.76 -12.20 -26.36
CA GLU A 342 -1.44 -12.18 -25.72
C GLU A 342 -0.31 -11.85 -26.70
N LYS A 343 -0.42 -12.35 -27.94
CA LYS A 343 0.52 -12.06 -29.03
C LYS A 343 0.23 -10.75 -29.77
N LYS A 344 -0.81 -10.01 -29.37
CA LYS A 344 -1.31 -8.80 -30.06
C LYS A 344 -1.66 -9.04 -31.54
N GLU A 345 -1.99 -10.27 -31.90
CA GLU A 345 -2.36 -10.71 -33.26
C GLU A 345 -3.83 -10.42 -33.58
N LEU A 346 -4.69 -10.35 -32.56
CA LEU A 346 -6.09 -9.93 -32.71
C LEU A 346 -6.19 -8.42 -32.92
N ARG A 347 -6.91 -8.06 -33.99
CA ARG A 347 -7.12 -6.66 -34.40
C ARG A 347 -8.42 -6.00 -33.95
N PRO A 348 -9.52 -6.68 -33.52
CA PRO A 348 -10.71 -5.96 -33.10
C PRO A 348 -10.40 -5.09 -31.87
N PHE A 349 -10.74 -3.80 -31.97
CA PHE A 349 -10.49 -2.81 -30.93
C PHE A 349 -11.63 -2.72 -29.92
N ALA A 350 -12.86 -2.96 -30.37
CA ALA A 350 -14.07 -2.89 -29.55
C ALA A 350 -15.15 -3.85 -30.04
N LEU A 351 -16.01 -4.26 -29.10
CA LEU A 351 -17.24 -5.00 -29.38
C LEU A 351 -18.44 -4.11 -29.13
N THR A 352 -19.52 -4.30 -29.90
CA THR A 352 -20.84 -3.74 -29.58
C THR A 352 -21.88 -4.83 -29.36
N MET A 353 -22.87 -4.57 -28.49
CA MET A 353 -24.13 -5.32 -28.47
C MET A 353 -25.19 -4.53 -29.24
N ASP A 354 -25.94 -5.17 -30.12
CA ASP A 354 -27.18 -4.59 -30.63
C ASP A 354 -28.36 -4.86 -29.66
N ASN A 355 -29.53 -4.27 -29.94
CA ASN A 355 -30.77 -4.45 -29.16
C ASN A 355 -31.30 -5.91 -29.16
N HIS A 356 -30.66 -6.82 -29.90
CA HIS A 356 -30.97 -8.25 -29.98
C HIS A 356 -29.89 -9.13 -29.32
N MET A 357 -28.97 -8.54 -28.57
CA MET A 357 -27.80 -9.20 -27.96
C MET A 357 -26.85 -9.86 -28.98
N LYS A 358 -26.88 -9.43 -30.23
CA LYS A 358 -25.92 -9.87 -31.24
C LYS A 358 -24.65 -9.05 -31.11
N THR A 359 -23.50 -9.74 -31.03
CA THR A 359 -22.20 -9.09 -30.96
C THR A 359 -21.74 -8.67 -32.36
N GLU A 360 -21.47 -7.38 -32.56
CA GLU A 360 -20.81 -6.89 -33.78
C GLU A 360 -19.40 -6.39 -33.45
N PHE A 361 -18.43 -6.73 -34.31
CA PHE A 361 -17.04 -6.30 -34.18
C PHE A 361 -16.89 -4.94 -34.82
N LEU A 362 -16.45 -3.94 -34.05
CA LEU A 362 -16.52 -2.57 -34.55
C LEU A 362 -15.39 -2.24 -35.53
N PHE A 363 -14.10 -2.47 -35.22
CA PHE A 363 -13.01 -2.12 -36.16
C PHE A 363 -11.70 -2.83 -35.85
N THR A 364 -10.84 -2.98 -36.87
CA THR A 364 -9.40 -3.15 -36.68
C THR A 364 -8.73 -1.82 -36.29
N HIS A 365 -7.61 -1.85 -35.54
CA HIS A 365 -6.85 -0.63 -35.16
C HIS A 365 -6.53 0.28 -36.38
N GLU A 366 -6.27 -0.31 -37.56
CA GLU A 366 -6.01 0.42 -38.81
C GLU A 366 -7.26 1.15 -39.35
N GLU A 367 -8.44 0.52 -39.27
CA GLU A 367 -9.71 1.13 -39.68
C GLU A 367 -10.16 2.24 -38.72
N TYR A 368 -9.93 2.06 -37.41
CA TYR A 368 -10.17 3.09 -36.41
C TYR A 368 -9.30 4.34 -36.66
N TRP A 369 -8.00 4.16 -36.92
CA TRP A 369 -7.10 5.26 -37.27
C TRP A 369 -7.50 5.95 -38.58
N ARG A 370 -7.90 5.20 -39.61
CA ARG A 370 -8.42 5.77 -40.86
C ARG A 370 -9.70 6.59 -40.63
N LEU A 371 -10.59 6.15 -39.73
CA LEU A 371 -11.82 6.86 -39.37
C LEU A 371 -11.55 8.16 -38.60
N ILE A 372 -10.65 8.12 -37.61
CA ILE A 372 -10.26 9.30 -36.83
C ILE A 372 -9.49 10.30 -37.71
N MET A 373 -8.47 9.84 -38.42
CA MET A 373 -7.68 10.72 -39.30
C MET A 373 -8.51 11.25 -40.46
N GLY A 374 -9.44 10.46 -41.00
CA GLY A 374 -10.40 10.89 -42.01
C GLY A 374 -11.33 12.01 -41.53
N ARG A 375 -11.77 11.98 -40.26
CA ARG A 375 -12.57 13.06 -39.65
C ARG A 375 -11.73 14.31 -39.35
N VAL A 376 -10.48 14.16 -38.92
CA VAL A 376 -9.55 15.28 -38.69
C VAL A 376 -9.19 15.99 -40.01
N LEU A 377 -8.96 15.23 -41.08
CA LEU A 377 -8.69 15.77 -42.42
C LEU A 377 -9.91 16.45 -43.05
N LYS A 378 -11.14 15.93 -42.80
CA LYS A 378 -12.38 16.60 -43.22
C LYS A 378 -12.62 17.91 -42.46
N ARG A 379 -12.34 17.99 -41.15
CA ARG A 379 -12.42 19.25 -40.38
C ARG A 379 -11.43 20.31 -40.87
N ARG A 380 -10.22 19.93 -41.30
CA ARG A 380 -9.24 20.86 -41.93
C ARG A 380 -9.64 21.34 -43.33
N ARG A 381 -10.46 20.58 -44.06
CA ARG A 381 -11.01 21.01 -45.37
C ARG A 381 -12.26 21.87 -45.25
N GLY A 382 -13.01 21.78 -44.14
CA GLY A 382 -14.19 22.61 -43.86
C GLY A 382 -13.89 23.97 -43.20
N SER A 383 -12.65 24.24 -42.80
CA SER A 383 -12.22 25.53 -42.25
C SER A 383 -11.41 26.38 -43.25
N ARG A 384 -11.44 26.00 -44.53
CA ARG A 384 -10.91 26.76 -45.68
C ARG A 384 -12.01 26.84 -46.74
N SER A 385 -13.10 27.51 -46.39
CA SER A 385 -14.09 28.04 -47.33
C SER A 385 -14.54 29.39 -46.82
#